data_AF-A0A660ZVF0-F1
#
_entry.id   AF-A0A660ZVF0-F1
#
_cell.length_a   1.000
_cell.length_b   1.000
_cell.length_c   1.000
_cell.angle_alpha   90.00
_cell.angle_beta   90.00
_cell.angle_gamma   90.00
#
_symmetry.space_group_name_H-M   'P 1'
#
loop_
_entity.id
_entity.type
_entity.pdbx_description
1 polymer ?
#
loop_
_entity_poly.entity_id
_entity_poly.type
_entity_poly.pdbx_seq_one_letter_code
_entity_poly.pdbx_strand_id
1 'polypeptide(L)' 'MTRHADPIALAVQTRIWREKSPGEKILLTARLWMQARALKLAVVRQRHPEWDAARVEAAVREAMHGGRA' A
#
# COMPACT_ATOMS: atom_id res chain seq x y z
N MET A 1 -0.49 9.87 16.27
CA MET A 1 0.11 8.53 16.46
C MET A 1 1.01 8.21 15.27
N THR A 2 2.28 8.59 15.33
CA THR A 2 3.31 8.06 14.44
C THR A 2 3.56 6.62 14.89
N ARG A 3 2.99 5.62 14.18
CA ARG A 3 3.39 4.22 14.41
C ARG A 3 4.81 4.08 13.91
N HIS A 4 5.78 4.22 14.82
CA HIS A 4 7.12 3.72 14.58
C HIS A 4 7.01 2.21 14.40
N ALA A 5 7.52 1.69 13.29
CA ALA A 5 7.62 0.25 13.10
C ALA A 5 8.41 -0.33 14.28
N ASP A 6 7.94 -1.46 14.82
CA ASP A 6 8.66 -2.20 15.85
C ASP A 6 10.13 -2.39 15.39
N PRO A 7 11.13 -2.00 16.19
CA PRO A 7 12.54 -2.09 15.81
C PRO A 7 12.96 -3.49 15.35
N ILE A 8 12.37 -4.53 15.95
CA ILE A 8 12.60 -5.94 15.57
C ILE A 8 12.01 -6.20 14.19
N ALA A 9 10.78 -5.75 13.94
CA ALA A 9 10.15 -5.89 12.63
C ALA A 9 10.95 -5.18 11.53
N LEU A 10 11.48 -3.98 11.81
CA LEU A 10 12.30 -3.23 10.89
C LEU A 10 13.65 -3.92 10.60
N ALA A 11 14.28 -4.51 11.62
CA ALA A 11 15.51 -5.26 11.46
C ALA A 11 15.30 -6.53 10.61
N VAL A 12 14.23 -7.28 10.89
CA VAL A 12 13.85 -8.47 10.10
C VAL A 12 13.55 -8.09 8.66
N GLN A 13 12.75 -7.04 8.44
CA GLN A 13 12.47 -6.53 7.10
C GLN A 13 13.76 -6.16 6.37
N THR A 14 14.64 -5.40 7.02
CA THR A 14 15.91 -4.97 6.42
C THR A 14 16.78 -6.17 6.02
N ARG A 15 16.86 -7.20 6.86
CA ARG A 15 17.59 -8.44 6.53
C ARG A 15 17.00 -9.12 5.30
N ILE A 16 15.68 -9.35 5.29
CA ILE A 16 14.98 -9.96 4.14
C ILE A 16 15.25 -9.16 2.88
N TRP A 17 15.19 -7.82 2.93
CA TRP A 17 15.46 -6.97 1.78
C TRP A 17 16.92 -7.07 1.31
N ARG A 18 17.90 -7.22 2.20
CA ARG A 18 19.31 -7.37 1.79
C ARG A 18 19.58 -8.70 1.08
N GLU A 19 18.87 -9.76 1.45
CA GLU A 19 19.01 -11.10 0.86
C GLU A 19 18.33 -11.23 -0.51
N LYS A 20 17.51 -10.26 -0.93
CA LYS A 20 16.76 -10.30 -2.19
C LYS A 20 17.52 -9.64 -3.33
N SER A 21 17.49 -10.30 -4.49
CA SER A 21 17.95 -9.73 -5.76
C SER A 21 17.11 -8.51 -6.16
N PRO A 22 17.62 -7.64 -7.05
CA PRO A 22 16.84 -6.52 -7.58
C PRO A 22 15.50 -6.96 -8.21
N GLY A 23 15.48 -8.06 -8.96
CA GLY A 23 14.25 -8.59 -9.56
C GLY A 23 13.21 -9.03 -8.52
N GLU A 24 13.63 -9.72 -7.46
CA GLU A 24 12.73 -10.10 -6.37
C GLU A 24 12.19 -8.88 -5.61
N LYS A 25 12.99 -7.82 -5.44
CA LYS A 25 12.54 -6.57 -4.81
C LYS A 25 11.44 -5.90 -5.62
N ILE A 26 11.57 -5.88 -6.95
CA ILE A 26 10.54 -5.34 -7.85
C ILE A 26 9.25 -6.13 -7.69
N LEU A 27 9.32 -7.47 -7.73
CA LEU A 27 8.15 -8.34 -7.56
C LEU A 27 7.50 -8.16 -6.18
N LEU A 28 8.29 -8.06 -5.12
CA LEU A 28 7.79 -7.83 -3.76
C LEU A 28 7.08 -6.48 -3.66
N THR A 29 7.68 -5.43 -4.22
CA THR A 29 7.10 -4.08 -4.23
C THR A 29 5.79 -4.03 -5.01
N ALA A 30 5.73 -4.68 -6.18
CA ALA A 30 4.51 -4.77 -6.98
C ALA A 30 3.38 -5.48 -6.20
N ARG A 31 3.69 -6.59 -5.52
CA ARG A 31 2.72 -7.30 -4.66
C ARG A 31 2.23 -6.45 -3.51
N LEU A 32 3.14 -5.77 -2.81
CA LEU A 32 2.79 -4.86 -1.71
C LEU A 32 1.91 -3.71 -2.20
N TRP A 33 2.20 -3.15 -3.38
CA TRP A 33 1.39 -2.11 -3.98
C TRP A 33 -0.04 -2.59 -4.29
N MET A 34 -0.18 -3.78 -4.89
CA MET A 34 -1.50 -4.37 -5.17
C MET A 34 -2.30 -4.63 -3.90
N GLN A 35 -1.67 -5.16 -2.86
CA GLN A 35 -2.31 -5.41 -1.55
C GLN A 35 -2.74 -4.10 -0.88
N ALA A 36 -1.89 -3.06 -0.89
CA ALA A 36 -2.22 -1.75 -0.37
C ALA A 36 -3.40 -1.12 -1.13
N ARG A 37 -3.42 -1.22 -2.46
CA ARG A 37 -4.53 -0.73 -3.29
C ARG A 37 -5.84 -1.46 -2.96
N ALA A 38 -5.81 -2.79 -2.83
CA ALA A 38 -7.00 -3.58 -2.48
C ALA A 38 -7.56 -3.20 -1.11
N LEU A 39 -6.69 -2.98 -0.12
CA LEU A 39 -7.09 -2.51 1.20
C LEU A 39 -7.75 -1.13 1.13
N LYS A 40 -7.15 -0.18 0.38
CA LYS A 40 -7.74 1.15 0.21
C LYS A 40 -9.10 1.10 -0.49
N LEU A 41 -9.25 0.27 -1.53
CA LEU A 41 -10.53 0.06 -2.21
C LEU A 41 -11.62 -0.41 -1.23
N ALA A 42 -11.31 -1.42 -0.41
CA ALA A 42 -12.25 -1.92 0.59
C ALA A 42 -12.68 -0.84 1.59
N VAL A 43 -11.72 -0.07 2.10
CA VAL A 43 -11.99 1.02 3.06
C VAL A 43 -12.81 2.14 2.42
N VAL A 44 -12.48 2.57 1.20
CA VAL A 44 -13.22 3.65 0.51
C VAL A 44 -14.66 3.20 0.22
N ARG A 45 -14.86 1.97 -0.27
CA ARG A 45 -16.20 1.40 -0.50
C ARG A 45 -17.02 1.32 0.78
N GLN A 46 -16.39 0.91 1.89
CA GLN A 46 -17.07 0.82 3.17
C GLN A 46 -17.50 2.20 3.69
N ARG A 47 -16.69 3.24 3.48
CA ARG A 47 -16.97 4.61 3.92
C ARG A 47 -17.97 5.35 3.03
N HIS A 48 -18.02 5.00 1.75
CA HIS A 48 -18.83 5.65 0.74
C HIS A 48 -19.61 4.61 -0.10
N PRO A 49 -20.58 3.91 0.51
CA PRO A 49 -21.36 2.88 -0.18
C PRO A 49 -22.21 3.43 -1.33
N GLU A 50 -22.48 4.74 -1.34
CA GLU A 50 -23.23 5.45 -2.36
C GLU A 50 -22.40 5.83 -3.59
N TRP A 51 -21.07 5.71 -3.53
CA TRP A 51 -20.20 6.05 -4.66
C TRP A 51 -20.17 4.95 -5.71
N ASP A 52 -20.17 5.36 -6.97
CA ASP A 52 -19.91 4.46 -8.08
C ASP A 52 -18.44 3.98 -8.09
N ALA A 53 -18.19 2.95 -8.90
CA ALA A 53 -16.86 2.36 -9.02
C ALA A 53 -15.80 3.35 -9.53
N ALA A 54 -16.16 4.28 -10.43
CA ALA A 54 -15.22 5.22 -11.01
C ALA A 54 -14.72 6.23 -9.97
N ARG A 55 -15.63 6.74 -9.13
CA ARG A 55 -15.32 7.68 -8.06
C ARG A 55 -14.50 7.04 -6.95
N VAL A 56 -14.81 5.79 -6.58
CA VAL A 56 -13.99 5.00 -5.65
C VAL A 56 -12.57 4.81 -6.19
N GLU A 57 -12.43 4.45 -7.45
CA GLU A 57 -11.14 4.24 -8.10
C GLU A 57 -10.30 5.51 -8.17
N ALA A 58 -10.91 6.66 -8.50
CA ALA A 58 -10.25 7.95 -8.48
C ALA A 58 -9.74 8.29 -7.07
N ALA A 59 -10.57 8.15 -6.04
CA ALA A 59 -10.19 8.43 -4.67
C ALA A 59 -9.05 7.53 -4.18
N VAL A 60 -9.06 6.24 -4.52
CA VAL A 60 -7.96 5.33 -4.19
C VAL A 60 -6.68 5.70 -4.93
N ARG A 61 -6.78 6.10 -6.22
CA ARG A 61 -5.62 6.57 -6.99
C ARG A 61 -4.97 7.77 -6.32
N GLU A 62 -5.75 8.80 -5.98
CA GLU A 62 -5.27 9.99 -5.26
C GLU A 62 -4.58 9.61 -3.94
N ALA A 63 -5.22 8.72 -3.17
CA ALA A 63 -4.68 8.27 -1.90
C ALA A 63 -3.38 7.45 -2.04
N MET A 64 -3.19 6.73 -3.15
CA MET A 64 -1.98 5.92 -3.41
C MET A 64 -0.80 6.76 -3.89
N HIS A 65 -1.04 7.89 -4.58
CA HIS A 65 0.01 8.75 -5.14
C HIS A 65 0.50 9.84 -4.18
N GLY A 66 -0.13 9.95 -3.00
CA GLY A 66 0.30 10.91 -1.97
C GLY A 66 -0.16 12.33 -2.27
N GLY A 67 -1.47 12.52 -2.51
CA GLY A 67 -2.15 13.81 -2.30
C GLY A 67 -1.48 15.05 -2.92
N ARG A 68 -1.04 14.96 -4.18
CA ARG A 68 -0.82 16.11 -5.06
C ARG A 68 -1.25 15.73 -6.47
N ALA A 69 -2.41 16.25 -6.86
CA ALA A 69 -2.68 16.61 -8.25
C ALA A 69 -1.82 17.83 -8.62
#